data_AF-A0ABD5YG75-F1
#
_entry.id   AF-A0ABD5YG75-F1
#
_cell.length_a   1.000
_cell.length_b   1.000
_cell.length_c   1.000
_cell.angle_alpha   90.00
_cell.angle_beta   90.00
_cell.angle_gamma   90.00
#
_symmetry.space_group_name_H-M   'P 1'
#
loop_
_entity.id
_entity.type
_entity.pdbx_description
1 polymer ?
#
loop_
_entity_poly.entity_id
_entity_poly.type
_entity_poly.pdbx_seq_one_letter_code
_entity_poly.pdbx_strand_id
1 'polypeptide(L)'
;MVVRVSQKGQATIPKGLREKFGIEAPGEVFIYEEEGRIVVEPVPSPDELHGIHAEGHERGEATERLRELRDEEKRREAERADRLRPSEDE
;
A
#
# COMPACT_ATOMS: atom_id res chain seq x y z
N MET A 1 -11.84 -20.76 1.22
CA MET A 1 -11.04 -21.23 0.06
C MET A 1 -9.60 -21.31 0.50
N VAL A 2 -8.91 -22.41 0.20
CA VAL A 2 -7.48 -22.56 0.54
C VAL A 2 -6.68 -22.28 -0.72
N VAL A 3 -5.70 -21.38 -0.63
CA VAL A 3 -4.73 -21.11 -1.69
C VAL A 3 -3.35 -21.59 -1.25
N ARG A 4 -2.56 -22.11 -2.19
CA ARG A 4 -1.16 -22.48 -1.92
C ARG A 4 -0.29 -21.25 -2.02
N VAL A 5 0.67 -21.15 -1.11
CA VAL A 5 1.75 -20.17 -1.17
C VAL A 5 2.95 -20.84 -1.85
N SER A 6 3.53 -20.17 -2.84
CA SER A 6 4.74 -20.66 -3.50
C SER A 6 5.94 -20.63 -2.55
N GLN A 7 7.02 -21.33 -2.88
CA GLN A 7 8.28 -21.25 -2.12
C GLN A 7 8.86 -19.82 -2.07
N LYS A 8 8.47 -18.97 -3.00
CA LYS A 8 8.85 -17.55 -3.05
C LYS A 8 7.88 -16.63 -2.29
N GLY A 9 6.92 -17.20 -1.57
CA GLY A 9 5.95 -16.42 -0.78
C GLY A 9 4.76 -15.87 -1.57
N GLN A 10 4.53 -16.31 -2.81
CA GLN A 10 3.44 -15.78 -3.63
C GLN A 10 2.14 -16.54 -3.40
N ALA A 11 1.04 -15.82 -3.17
CA ALA A 11 -0.31 -16.36 -3.15
C ALA A 11 -1.15 -15.70 -4.25
N THR A 12 -1.93 -16.49 -4.99
CA THR A 12 -2.78 -15.99 -6.07
C THR A 12 -4.13 -15.57 -5.52
N ILE A 13 -4.57 -14.35 -5.83
CA ILE A 13 -5.93 -13.87 -5.57
C ILE A 13 -6.87 -14.44 -6.64
N PRO A 14 -7.85 -15.30 -6.28
CA PRO A 14 -8.69 -15.94 -7.28
C PRO A 14 -9.65 -14.95 -7.95
N LYS A 15 -10.02 -15.25 -9.20
CA LYS A 15 -10.77 -14.35 -10.09
C LYS A 15 -12.00 -13.72 -9.42
N GLY A 16 -12.83 -14.52 -8.75
CA GLY A 16 -14.04 -14.00 -8.10
C GLY A 16 -13.78 -13.01 -6.97
N LEU A 17 -12.65 -13.10 -6.26
CA LEU A 17 -12.26 -12.09 -5.27
C LEU A 17 -11.71 -10.84 -5.97
N ARG A 18 -10.88 -11.00 -7.00
CA ARG A 18 -10.38 -9.86 -7.79
C ARG A 18 -11.52 -9.01 -8.35
N GLU A 19 -12.50 -9.66 -9.00
CA GLU A 19 -13.65 -8.97 -9.58
C GLU A 19 -14.52 -8.30 -8.52
N LYS A 20 -14.73 -8.96 -7.37
CA LYS A 20 -15.53 -8.41 -6.27
C LYS A 20 -14.91 -7.17 -5.64
N PHE A 21 -13.59 -7.13 -5.55
CA PHE A 21 -12.84 -6.06 -4.87
C PHE A 21 -12.13 -5.11 -5.84
N GLY A 22 -12.42 -5.16 -7.13
CA GLY A 22 -11.84 -4.25 -8.12
C GLY A 22 -10.32 -4.37 -8.28
N ILE A 23 -9.75 -5.56 -8.06
CA ILE A 23 -8.31 -5.78 -8.20
C ILE A 23 -8.01 -6.20 -9.65
N GLU A 24 -7.51 -5.26 -10.44
CA GLU A 24 -7.08 -5.53 -11.81
C GLU A 24 -5.74 -6.28 -11.86
N ALA A 25 -5.52 -7.03 -12.94
CA ALA A 25 -4.26 -7.70 -13.18
C ALA A 25 -3.83 -7.53 -14.65
N PRO A 26 -2.59 -7.11 -14.93
CA PRO A 26 -1.55 -6.74 -13.97
C PRO A 26 -1.92 -5.44 -13.20
N GLY A 27 -1.57 -5.38 -11.91
CA GLY A 27 -1.95 -4.29 -11.01
C GLY A 27 -1.24 -4.38 -9.66
N GLU A 28 -1.43 -3.38 -8.82
CA GLU A 28 -0.81 -3.26 -7.49
C GLU A 28 -1.88 -3.29 -6.38
N VAL A 29 -1.48 -3.76 -5.19
CA VAL A 29 -2.34 -3.83 -4.00
C VAL A 29 -1.57 -3.35 -2.77
N PHE A 30 -2.25 -2.69 -1.84
CA PHE A 30 -1.73 -2.43 -0.50
C PHE A 30 -1.91 -3.67 0.38
N ILE A 31 -0.85 -4.07 1.08
CA ILE A 31 -0.87 -5.21 2.00
C ILE A 31 -0.39 -4.73 3.37
N TYR A 32 -1.18 -4.96 4.41
CA TYR A 32 -0.85 -4.62 5.79
C TYR A 32 -1.47 -5.61 6.79
N GLU A 33 -1.04 -5.52 8.05
CA GLU A 33 -1.60 -6.31 9.14
C GLU A 33 -2.66 -5.50 9.91
N GLU A 34 -3.82 -6.11 10.13
CA GLU A 34 -4.89 -5.56 10.97
C GLU A 34 -5.54 -6.70 11.75
N GLU A 35 -5.60 -6.56 13.09
CA GLU A 35 -6.22 -7.56 13.98
C GLU A 35 -5.70 -9.00 13.78
N GLY A 36 -4.40 -9.16 13.52
CA GLY A 36 -3.78 -10.46 13.25
C GLY A 36 -4.17 -11.08 11.90
N ARG A 37 -4.66 -10.27 10.96
CA ARG A 37 -5.03 -10.66 9.60
C ARG A 37 -4.20 -9.87 8.59
N ILE A 38 -3.90 -10.51 7.47
CA ILE A 38 -3.35 -9.82 6.30
C ILE A 38 -4.53 -9.20 5.53
N VAL A 39 -4.55 -7.88 5.43
CA VAL A 39 -5.52 -7.12 4.64
C VAL A 39 -4.90 -6.78 3.29
N VAL A 40 -5.70 -6.89 2.22
CA VAL A 40 -5.29 -6.59 0.85
C VAL A 40 -6.30 -5.64 0.23
N GLU A 41 -5.84 -4.45 -0.18
CA GLU A 41 -6.67 -3.39 -0.76
C GLU A 41 -6.19 -3.02 -2.17
N PRO A 42 -7.09 -2.73 -3.13
CA PRO A 42 -6.69 -2.25 -4.45
C PRO A 42 -6.05 -0.86 -4.35
N VAL A 43 -5.02 -0.62 -5.18
CA VAL A 43 -4.48 0.74 -5.38
C VAL A 43 -5.34 1.46 -6.42
N PRO A 44 -5.96 2.62 -6.10
CA PRO A 44 -6.71 3.38 -7.08
C PRO A 44 -5.78 3.91 -8.17
N SER A 45 -6.22 3.76 -9.42
CA SER A 45 -5.47 4.22 -10.59
C SER A 45 -5.48 5.77 -10.69
N PRO A 46 -4.46 6.39 -11.34
CA PRO A 46 -4.46 7.82 -11.63
C PRO A 46 -5.69 8.30 -12.41
N ASP A 47 -6.26 7.45 -13.27
CA ASP A 47 -7.47 7.76 -14.04
C ASP A 47 -8.73 7.78 -13.15
N GLU A 48 -8.82 6.88 -12.16
CA GLU A 48 -9.87 6.93 -11.13
C GLU A 48 -9.71 8.15 -10.21
N LEU A 49 -8.48 8.57 -9.94
CA LEU A 49 -8.17 9.76 -9.14
C LEU A 49 -8.58 11.08 -9.83
N HIS A 50 -8.69 11.09 -11.18
CA HIS A 50 -9.20 12.24 -11.94
C HIS A 50 -10.73 12.37 -11.90
N GLY A 51 -11.48 11.31 -11.54
CA GLY A 51 -12.95 11.27 -11.59
C GLY A 51 -13.70 11.59 -10.30
N ILE A 52 -13.00 11.81 -9.19
CA ILE A 52 -13.59 11.75 -7.84
C ILE A 52 -14.31 13.06 -7.40
N HIS A 53 -15.03 13.68 -8.33
CA HIS A 53 -16.07 14.69 -8.07
C HIS A 53 -17.49 14.10 -7.98
N ALA A 54 -17.67 12.77 -7.94
CA ALA A 54 -18.98 12.18 -7.72
C ALA A 54 -18.95 11.17 -6.57
N GLU A 55 -19.43 11.65 -5.42
CA GLU A 55 -20.28 10.92 -4.47
C GLU A 55 -19.68 9.67 -3.78
N GLY A 56 -19.27 9.84 -2.52
CA GLY A 56 -19.64 8.85 -1.49
C GLY A 56 -18.53 8.15 -0.69
N HIS A 57 -17.25 8.34 -0.99
CA HIS A 57 -16.17 7.84 -0.13
C HIS A 57 -15.27 8.98 0.29
N GLU A 58 -15.08 9.14 1.60
CA GLU A 58 -14.31 10.21 2.24
C GLU A 58 -12.87 10.22 1.72
N ARG A 59 -12.70 10.95 0.61
CA ARG A 59 -11.50 11.14 -0.20
C ARG A 59 -10.31 11.70 0.60
N GLY A 60 -10.57 12.26 1.78
CA GLY A 60 -9.57 12.85 2.67
C GLY A 60 -8.75 11.79 3.41
N GLU A 61 -9.40 10.87 4.13
CA GLU A 61 -8.72 10.07 5.14
C GLU A 61 -7.73 9.07 4.53
N ALA A 62 -8.10 8.35 3.47
CA ALA A 62 -7.22 7.36 2.88
C ALA A 62 -5.98 7.99 2.21
N THR A 63 -6.13 9.15 1.57
CA THR A 63 -5.01 9.85 0.91
C THR A 63 -4.14 10.63 1.90
N GLU A 64 -4.73 11.16 2.96
CA GLU A 64 -4.04 11.82 4.06
C GLU A 64 -3.22 10.82 4.88
N ARG A 65 -3.79 9.66 5.22
CA ARG A 65 -3.08 8.55 5.89
C ARG A 65 -1.91 8.03 5.04
N LEU A 66 -2.06 8.00 3.71
CA LEU A 66 -0.99 7.60 2.78
C LEU A 66 0.14 8.64 2.69
N ARG A 67 -0.17 9.93 2.84
CA ARG A 67 0.82 11.00 2.96
C ARG A 67 1.54 10.92 4.30
N GLU A 68 0.79 10.75 5.39
CA GLU A 68 1.34 10.62 6.74
C GLU A 68 2.31 9.46 6.86
N LEU A 69 1.93 8.27 6.36
CA LEU A 69 2.82 7.09 6.36
C LEU A 69 4.09 7.33 5.54
N ARG A 70 3.99 8.02 4.40
CA ARG A 70 5.13 8.33 3.54
C ARG A 70 6.04 9.41 4.14
N ASP A 71 5.48 10.39 4.84
CA ASP A 71 6.23 11.43 5.54
C ASP A 71 6.88 10.90 6.83
N GLU A 72 6.29 9.89 7.47
CA GLU A 72 6.89 9.19 8.60
C GLU A 72 8.05 8.28 8.16
N GLU A 73 7.89 7.52 7.07
CA GLU A 73 8.96 6.72 6.47
C GLU A 73 10.14 7.62 6.06
N LYS A 74 9.87 8.72 5.36
CA LYS A 74 10.88 9.67 4.92
C LYS A 74 11.63 10.34 6.08
N ARG A 75 10.97 10.61 7.20
CA ARG A 75 11.63 11.08 8.43
C ARG A 75 12.53 10.02 9.04
N ARG A 76 12.06 8.77 9.16
CA ARG A 76 12.86 7.66 9.68
C ARG A 76 14.07 7.37 8.81
N GLU A 77 13.91 7.46 7.49
CA GLU A 77 15.00 7.31 6.54
C GLU A 77 16.01 8.46 6.66
N ALA A 78 15.55 9.71 6.78
CA ALA A 78 16.42 10.87 6.98
C ALA A 78 17.20 10.79 8.32
N GLU A 79 16.56 10.38 9.41
CA GLU A 79 17.21 10.19 10.71
C GLU A 79 18.23 9.04 10.70
N ARG A 80 17.96 7.97 9.96
CA ARG A 80 18.93 6.88 9.75
C ARG A 80 20.10 7.35 8.89
N ALA A 81 19.81 8.08 7.82
CA ALA A 81 20.83 8.64 6.94
C ALA A 81 21.74 9.61 7.69
N ASP A 82 21.19 10.47 8.55
CA ASP A 82 21.97 11.42 9.34
C ASP A 82 22.83 10.72 10.41
N ARG A 83 22.33 9.66 11.04
CA ARG A 83 23.08 8.83 11.99
C ARG A 83 24.21 8.01 11.35
N LEU A 84 24.09 7.72 10.06
CA LEU A 84 25.08 6.98 9.27
C LEU A 84 26.07 7.90 8.56
N ARG A 85 25.93 9.24 8.67
CA ARG A 85 26.98 10.16 8.23
C ARG A 85 28.19 9.96 9.14
N PRO A 86 29.33 9.47 8.62
CA PRO A 86 30.57 9.50 9.37
C PRO A 86 30.85 10.97 9.72
N SER A 87 31.30 11.24 10.94
CA SER A 87 32.00 12.49 11.21
C SER A 87 33.18 12.53 10.24
N GLU A 88 33.13 13.43 9.25
CA GLU A 88 34.33 13.89 8.59
C GLU A 88 35.09 14.74 9.61
N ASP A 89 35.71 14.07 10.58
CA ASP A 89 36.73 14.63 11.45
C ASP A 89 37.99 13.77 11.30
N GLU A 90 39.04 14.47 10.84
CA GLU A 90 40.45 14.11 10.56
C GLU A 90 40.81 13.57 9.17
#